data_AF-A0A7S1SBW5-F1
#
_entry.id   AF-A0A7S1SBW5-F1
#
_cell.length_a   1.000
_cell.length_b   1.000
_cell.length_c   1.000
_cell.angle_alpha   90.00
_cell.angle_beta   90.00
_cell.angle_gamma   90.00
#
_symmetry.space_group_name_H-M   'P 1'
#
loop_
_entity.id
_entity.type
_entity.pdbx_description
1 polymer ?
#
loop_
_entity_poly.entity_id
_entity_poly.type
_entity_poly.pdbx_seq_one_letter_code
_entity_poly.pdbx_strand_id
1 'polypeptide(L)'
;LSAVKPVTVRQLLEGHELTDAVTDNFMNLGRGYLTPARRGEVRTAVADNLANISGSIRARLPGDHAKLNAIQLSEVQKGAVLRLLRLYSDPRVLHLGNTMAEASAEASDHQTLKRQLSEKLKPQLGELRELCDEIAPGSGEDLQLGADDFEDLEPPRAPGGWRVAFEMTPPEVSGPAPATGGLLAA
;
A
#
# COMPACT_ATOMS: atom_id res chain seq x y z
N LEU A 1 -22.95 -18.18 -15.82
CA LEU A 1 -21.88 -17.36 -15.22
C LEU A 1 -22.24 -17.13 -13.77
N SER A 2 -21.58 -17.80 -12.83
CA SER A 2 -21.87 -17.59 -11.40
C SER A 2 -21.46 -16.18 -11.02
N ALA A 3 -22.39 -15.39 -10.50
CA ALA A 3 -22.08 -14.04 -9.99
C ALA A 3 -21.09 -14.18 -8.84
N VAL A 4 -19.89 -13.60 -8.98
CA VAL A 4 -18.89 -13.60 -7.92
C VAL A 4 -19.41 -12.72 -6.79
N LYS A 5 -19.46 -13.29 -5.59
CA LYS A 5 -20.05 -12.63 -4.42
C LYS A 5 -19.09 -11.54 -3.92
N PRO A 6 -19.54 -10.30 -3.69
CA PRO A 6 -18.70 -9.25 -3.14
C PRO A 6 -18.16 -9.64 -1.75
N VAL A 7 -16.94 -9.19 -1.46
CA VAL A 7 -16.21 -9.48 -0.22
C VAL A 7 -16.22 -8.23 0.66
N THR A 8 -16.47 -8.37 1.96
CA THR A 8 -16.41 -7.21 2.86
C THR A 8 -14.96 -6.85 3.19
N VAL A 9 -14.69 -5.60 3.59
CA VAL A 9 -13.34 -5.20 4.05
C VAL A 9 -12.87 -6.09 5.20
N ARG A 10 -13.77 -6.47 6.11
CA ARG A 10 -13.47 -7.43 7.17
C ARG A 10 -13.04 -8.79 6.62
N GLN A 11 -13.77 -9.34 5.65
CA GLN A 11 -13.42 -10.62 5.04
C GLN A 11 -12.10 -10.56 4.27
N LEU A 12 -11.76 -9.43 3.66
CA LEU A 12 -10.45 -9.22 3.06
C LEU A 12 -9.36 -9.17 4.13
N LEU A 13 -9.58 -8.44 5.23
CA LEU A 13 -8.64 -8.31 6.35
C LEU A 13 -8.32 -9.66 7.00
N GLU A 14 -9.35 -10.48 7.20
CA GLU A 14 -9.28 -11.83 7.79
C GLU A 14 -9.00 -12.92 6.73
N GLY A 15 -8.76 -12.52 5.48
CA GLY A 15 -8.69 -13.40 4.32
C GLY A 15 -7.28 -13.95 4.04
N HIS A 16 -7.25 -15.09 3.36
CA HIS A 16 -5.99 -15.72 2.95
C HIS A 16 -5.24 -14.89 1.90
N GLU A 17 -5.94 -14.24 0.96
CA GLU A 17 -5.30 -13.47 -0.11
C GLU A 17 -4.49 -12.26 0.42
N LEU A 18 -5.04 -11.55 1.41
CA LEU A 18 -4.32 -10.47 2.08
C LEU A 18 -3.13 -11.01 2.87
N THR A 19 -3.35 -12.10 3.61
CA THR A 19 -2.30 -12.79 4.37
C THR A 19 -1.14 -13.18 3.45
N ASP A 20 -1.44 -13.78 2.30
CA ASP A 20 -0.44 -14.21 1.33
C ASP A 20 0.31 -13.01 0.72
N ALA A 21 -0.40 -11.95 0.32
CA ALA A 21 0.23 -10.74 -0.21
C ALA A 21 1.20 -10.11 0.81
N VAL A 22 0.78 -9.95 2.07
CA VAL A 22 1.63 -9.40 3.14
C VAL A 22 2.79 -10.34 3.48
N THR A 23 2.56 -11.66 3.45
CA THR A 23 3.62 -12.67 3.63
C THR A 23 4.69 -12.53 2.57
N ASP A 24 4.29 -12.47 1.30
CA ASP A 24 5.22 -12.33 0.19
C ASP A 24 6.01 -11.02 0.31
N ASN A 25 5.38 -9.96 0.82
CA ASN A 25 6.10 -8.72 1.14
C ASN A 25 7.19 -8.89 2.18
N PHE A 26 6.90 -9.55 3.31
CA PHE A 26 7.93 -9.83 4.32
C PHE A 26 9.04 -10.73 3.78
N MET A 27 8.70 -11.74 2.98
CA MET A 27 9.68 -12.64 2.38
C MET A 27 10.62 -11.89 1.42
N ASN A 28 10.10 -10.93 0.66
CA ASN A 28 10.88 -10.12 -0.28
C ASN A 28 11.74 -9.07 0.43
N LEU A 29 11.19 -8.38 1.43
CA LEU A 29 11.95 -7.42 2.26
C LEU A 29 13.03 -8.10 3.09
N GLY A 30 12.76 -9.31 3.58
CA GLY A 30 13.70 -10.11 4.36
C GLY A 30 14.67 -10.93 3.52
N ARG A 31 14.77 -10.71 2.20
CA ARG A 31 15.72 -11.44 1.34
C ARG A 31 17.14 -11.28 1.91
N GLY A 32 17.78 -12.42 2.22
CA GLY A 32 19.08 -12.49 2.90
C GLY A 32 19.00 -12.92 4.37
N TYR A 33 17.86 -12.71 5.02
CA TYR A 33 17.60 -13.13 6.42
C TYR A 33 16.50 -14.20 6.52
N LEU A 34 15.54 -14.19 5.59
CA LEU A 34 14.46 -15.16 5.48
C LEU A 34 14.71 -16.09 4.30
N THR A 35 14.65 -17.39 4.57
CA THR A 35 14.75 -18.43 3.53
C THR A 35 13.35 -18.88 3.12
N PRO A 36 13.15 -19.37 1.87
CA PRO A 36 11.86 -19.87 1.42
C PRO A 36 11.23 -20.92 2.34
N ALA A 37 12.06 -21.73 3.01
CA ALA A 37 11.61 -22.73 3.98
C ALA A 37 10.83 -22.13 5.16
N ARG A 38 11.11 -20.87 5.53
CA ARG A 38 10.43 -20.16 6.63
C ARG A 38 9.13 -19.46 6.20
N ARG A 39 8.75 -19.51 4.93
CA ARG A 39 7.53 -18.86 4.44
C ARG A 39 6.29 -19.27 5.23
N GLY A 40 6.19 -20.55 5.61
CA GLY A 40 5.08 -21.05 6.42
C GLY A 40 4.98 -20.36 7.79
N GLU A 41 6.11 -20.19 8.49
CA GLU A 41 6.18 -19.49 9.78
C GLU A 41 5.77 -18.02 9.64
N VAL A 42 6.31 -17.34 8.62
CA VAL A 42 6.00 -15.93 8.34
C VAL A 42 4.51 -15.78 8.03
N ARG A 43 3.94 -16.67 7.23
CA ARG A 43 2.52 -16.67 6.89
C ARG A 43 1.63 -16.81 8.11
N THR A 44 1.95 -17.75 9.00
CA THR A 44 1.22 -17.93 10.26
C THR A 44 1.29 -16.67 11.12
N ALA A 45 2.49 -16.10 11.29
CA ALA A 45 2.66 -14.87 12.06
C ALA A 45 1.89 -13.68 11.46
N VAL A 46 1.84 -13.56 10.13
CA VAL A 46 1.03 -12.54 9.44
C VAL A 46 -0.46 -12.76 9.69
N ALA A 47 -0.95 -14.00 9.54
CA ALA A 47 -2.36 -14.33 9.79
C ALA A 47 -2.77 -13.98 11.23
N ASP A 48 -1.94 -14.37 12.21
CA ASP A 48 -2.17 -14.08 13.63
C ASP A 48 -2.19 -12.57 13.90
N ASN A 49 -1.26 -11.81 13.30
CA ASN A 49 -1.23 -10.35 13.44
C ASN A 49 -2.46 -9.68 12.82
N LEU A 50 -2.89 -10.09 11.62
CA LEU A 50 -4.11 -9.54 10.99
C LEU A 50 -5.35 -9.85 11.83
N ALA A 51 -5.46 -11.06 12.38
CA ALA A 51 -6.53 -11.43 13.29
C ALA A 51 -6.50 -10.60 14.59
N ASN A 52 -5.31 -10.36 15.16
CA ASN A 52 -5.13 -9.52 16.34
C ASN A 52 -5.49 -8.05 16.08
N ILE A 53 -5.18 -7.52 14.89
CA ILE A 53 -5.60 -6.18 14.46
C ILE A 53 -7.12 -6.12 14.39
N SER A 54 -7.77 -7.06 13.70
CA SER A 54 -9.24 -7.13 13.62
C SER A 54 -9.87 -7.20 15.02
N GLY A 55 -9.34 -8.07 15.89
CA GLY A 55 -9.77 -8.20 17.29
C GLY A 55 -9.58 -6.93 18.11
N SER A 56 -8.47 -6.21 17.91
CA SER A 56 -8.19 -4.94 18.59
C SER A 56 -9.14 -3.84 18.16
N ILE A 57 -9.44 -3.74 16.86
CA ILE A 57 -10.45 -2.81 16.34
C ILE A 57 -11.82 -3.16 16.93
N ARG A 58 -12.19 -4.44 16.98
CA ARG A 58 -13.45 -4.88 17.58
C ARG A 58 -13.58 -4.50 19.06
N ALA A 59 -12.51 -4.68 19.83
CA ALA A 59 -12.52 -4.43 21.27
C ALA A 59 -12.55 -2.93 21.60
N ARG A 60 -11.80 -2.12 20.85
CA ARG A 60 -11.63 -0.68 21.14
C ARG A 60 -12.62 0.22 20.40
N LEU A 61 -12.99 -0.18 19.19
CA LEU A 61 -13.80 0.60 18.25
C LEU A 61 -14.90 -0.30 17.63
N PRO A 62 -15.84 -0.83 18.43
CA PRO A 62 -16.83 -1.80 17.94
C PRO A 62 -17.70 -1.24 16.81
N GLY A 63 -17.97 0.08 16.82
CA GLY A 63 -18.67 0.76 15.73
C GLY A 63 -17.90 0.75 14.41
N ASP A 64 -16.58 0.95 14.43
CA ASP A 64 -15.76 0.91 13.22
C ASP A 64 -15.56 -0.52 12.73
N HIS A 65 -15.41 -1.47 13.65
CA HIS A 65 -15.40 -2.89 13.27
C HIS A 65 -16.71 -3.32 12.57
N ALA A 66 -17.86 -2.78 12.99
CA ALA A 66 -19.12 -3.01 12.29
C ALA A 66 -19.12 -2.41 10.87
N LYS A 67 -18.53 -1.22 10.67
CA LYS A 67 -18.37 -0.61 9.35
C LYS A 67 -17.53 -1.48 8.41
N LEU A 68 -16.46 -2.12 8.89
CA LEU A 68 -15.65 -3.05 8.08
C LEU A 68 -16.47 -4.21 7.51
N ASN A 69 -17.54 -4.60 8.20
CA ASN A 69 -18.45 -5.65 7.73
C ASN A 69 -19.56 -5.10 6.81
N ALA A 70 -19.83 -3.80 6.85
CA ALA A 70 -20.83 -3.14 6.00
C ALA A 70 -20.26 -2.73 4.64
N ILE A 71 -18.98 -2.38 4.57
CA ILE A 71 -18.32 -1.97 3.33
C ILE A 71 -18.04 -3.22 2.48
N GLN A 72 -18.71 -3.32 1.34
CA GLN A 72 -18.51 -4.37 0.35
C GLN A 72 -17.55 -3.89 -0.73
N LEU A 73 -16.62 -4.77 -1.11
CA LEU A 73 -15.70 -4.59 -2.21
C LEU A 73 -16.18 -5.45 -3.38
N SER A 74 -16.27 -4.85 -4.55
CA SER A 74 -16.31 -5.60 -5.80
C SER A 74 -15.00 -6.36 -6.02
N GLU A 75 -15.00 -7.38 -6.86
CA GLU A 75 -13.77 -8.10 -7.23
C GLU A 75 -12.73 -7.17 -7.85
N VAL A 76 -13.16 -6.14 -8.59
CA VAL A 76 -12.27 -5.13 -9.17
C VAL A 76 -11.57 -4.33 -8.06
N GLN A 77 -12.32 -3.88 -7.06
CA GLN A 77 -11.77 -3.11 -5.93
C GLN A 77 -10.86 -3.96 -5.04
N LYS A 78 -11.29 -5.18 -4.71
CA LYS A 78 -10.47 -6.15 -3.97
C LYS A 78 -9.17 -6.44 -4.72
N GLY A 79 -9.25 -6.68 -6.03
CA GLY A 79 -8.09 -6.91 -6.89
C GLY A 79 -7.15 -5.70 -6.91
N ALA A 80 -7.67 -4.48 -6.97
CA ALA A 80 -6.87 -3.26 -6.89
C ALA A 80 -6.10 -3.14 -5.56
N VAL A 81 -6.77 -3.40 -4.43
CA VAL A 81 -6.11 -3.40 -3.11
C VAL A 81 -4.99 -4.44 -3.05
N LEU A 82 -5.24 -5.67 -3.52
CA LEU A 82 -4.23 -6.73 -3.51
C LEU A 82 -3.06 -6.43 -4.46
N ARG A 83 -3.31 -5.83 -5.63
CA ARG A 83 -2.24 -5.36 -6.54
C ARG A 83 -1.38 -4.31 -5.87
N LEU A 84 -2.00 -3.29 -5.25
CA LEU A 84 -1.27 -2.25 -4.52
C LEU A 84 -0.44 -2.84 -3.39
N LEU A 85 -0.94 -3.84 -2.67
CA LEU A 85 -0.18 -4.47 -1.60
C LEU A 85 1.03 -5.25 -2.11
N ARG A 86 0.89 -5.96 -3.23
CA ARG A 86 2.01 -6.69 -3.85
C ARG A 86 3.09 -5.76 -4.38
N LEU A 87 2.73 -4.55 -4.79
CA LEU A 87 3.67 -3.52 -5.23
C LEU A 87 4.76 -3.24 -4.19
N TYR A 88 4.42 -3.24 -2.89
CA TYR A 88 5.40 -3.02 -1.82
C TYR A 88 6.52 -4.07 -1.77
N SER A 89 6.37 -5.16 -2.51
CA SER A 89 7.40 -6.19 -2.63
C SER A 89 7.87 -6.44 -4.04
N ASP A 90 7.42 -5.61 -4.98
CA ASP A 90 7.97 -5.58 -6.32
C ASP A 90 9.47 -5.23 -6.22
N PRO A 91 10.38 -6.06 -6.76
CA PRO A 91 11.81 -5.78 -6.73
C PRO A 91 12.18 -4.41 -7.28
N ARG A 92 11.42 -3.89 -8.26
CA ARG A 92 11.62 -2.56 -8.87
C ARG A 92 11.33 -1.45 -7.88
N VAL A 93 10.26 -1.58 -7.09
CA VAL A 93 9.88 -0.64 -6.02
C VAL A 93 10.89 -0.66 -4.88
N LEU A 94 11.33 -1.86 -4.49
CA LEU A 94 12.36 -2.01 -3.44
C LEU A 94 13.69 -1.42 -3.88
N HIS A 95 14.07 -1.65 -5.15
CA HIS A 95 15.28 -1.07 -5.72
C HIS A 95 15.19 0.45 -5.78
N LEU A 96 14.06 1.01 -6.20
CA LEU A 96 13.81 2.45 -6.20
C LEU A 96 13.96 3.03 -4.78
N GLY A 97 13.32 2.41 -3.78
CA GLY A 97 13.43 2.83 -2.39
C GLY A 97 14.87 2.82 -1.87
N ASN A 98 15.66 1.80 -2.23
CA ASN A 98 17.08 1.74 -1.89
C ASN A 98 17.89 2.84 -2.59
N THR A 99 17.67 3.07 -3.88
CA THR A 99 18.31 4.16 -4.63
C THR A 99 18.05 5.52 -3.99
N MET A 100 16.82 5.76 -3.54
CA MET A 100 16.45 6.99 -2.83
C MET A 100 17.12 7.08 -1.47
N ALA A 101 17.15 5.99 -0.70
CA ALA A 101 17.81 5.93 0.60
C ALA A 101 19.33 6.14 0.51
N GLU A 102 19.98 5.57 -0.50
CA GLU A 102 21.41 5.73 -0.77
C GLU A 102 21.74 7.17 -1.16
N ALA A 103 21.03 7.73 -2.15
CA ALA A 103 21.22 9.14 -2.55
C ALA A 103 21.02 10.08 -1.35
N SER A 104 20.03 9.78 -0.52
CA SER A 104 19.80 10.51 0.71
C SER A 104 20.92 10.40 1.73
N ALA A 105 21.53 9.22 1.89
CA ALA A 105 22.61 9.02 2.87
C ALA A 105 23.93 9.68 2.40
N GLU A 106 24.14 9.77 1.09
CA GLU A 106 25.32 10.35 0.45
C GLU A 106 25.21 11.88 0.30
N ALA A 107 24.00 12.45 0.33
CA ALA A 107 23.78 13.86 0.11
C ALA A 107 24.06 14.70 1.38
N SER A 108 25.01 15.64 1.26
CA SER A 108 25.31 16.62 2.32
C SER A 108 24.28 17.76 2.38
N ASP A 109 23.56 18.00 1.29
CA ASP A 109 22.57 19.07 1.14
C ASP A 109 21.49 18.69 0.11
N HIS A 110 20.42 19.48 0.09
CA HIS A 110 19.26 19.26 -0.78
C HIS A 110 19.60 19.33 -2.28
N GLN A 111 20.54 20.20 -2.68
CA GLN A 111 20.94 20.32 -4.09
C GLN A 111 21.70 19.07 -4.57
N THR A 112 22.54 18.51 -3.71
CA THR A 112 23.27 17.27 -3.94
C THR A 112 22.30 16.09 -4.04
N LEU A 113 21.28 16.04 -3.16
CA LEU A 113 20.22 15.04 -3.22
C LEU A 113 19.45 15.10 -4.54
N LYS A 114 18.96 16.29 -4.94
CA LYS A 114 18.23 16.52 -6.20
C LYS A 114 19.03 16.07 -7.42
N ARG A 115 20.34 16.40 -7.45
CA ARG A 115 21.24 15.99 -8.53
C ARG A 115 21.44 14.46 -8.54
N GLN A 116 21.74 13.85 -7.40
CA GLN A 116 21.97 12.41 -7.31
C GLN A 116 20.72 11.60 -7.63
N LEU A 117 19.55 12.00 -7.14
CA LEU A 117 18.28 11.36 -7.49
C LEU A 117 18.01 11.48 -8.99
N SER A 118 18.18 12.66 -9.57
CA SER A 118 18.00 12.86 -11.02
C SER A 118 18.94 11.97 -11.83
N GLU A 119 20.22 11.87 -11.46
CA GLU A 119 21.22 11.04 -12.15
C GLU A 119 20.91 9.55 -12.02
N LYS A 120 20.49 9.08 -10.83
CA LYS A 120 20.22 7.66 -10.56
C LYS A 120 18.86 7.20 -11.09
N LEU A 121 17.84 8.06 -11.11
CA LEU A 121 16.46 7.71 -11.49
C LEU A 121 16.16 7.90 -12.99
N LYS A 122 16.83 8.83 -13.68
CA LYS A 122 16.69 9.01 -15.13
C LYS A 122 16.83 7.72 -15.96
N PRO A 123 17.83 6.84 -15.73
CA PRO A 123 17.94 5.59 -16.50
C PRO A 123 16.80 4.60 -16.20
N GLN A 124 16.06 4.79 -15.10
CA GLN A 124 14.99 3.91 -14.64
C GLN A 124 13.59 4.42 -15.00
N LEU A 125 13.48 5.55 -15.70
CA LEU A 125 12.20 6.17 -16.05
C LEU A 125 11.24 5.25 -16.80
N GLY A 126 11.75 4.41 -17.72
CA GLY A 126 10.91 3.46 -18.45
C GLY A 126 10.27 2.44 -17.51
N GLU A 127 11.08 1.87 -16.60
CA GLU A 127 10.62 0.91 -15.61
C GLU A 127 9.63 1.53 -14.61
N LEU A 128 9.84 2.78 -14.22
CA LEU A 128 8.90 3.54 -13.37
C LEU A 128 7.56 3.79 -14.07
N ARG A 129 7.57 4.08 -15.37
CA ARG A 129 6.32 4.26 -16.15
C ARG A 129 5.52 2.97 -16.22
N GLU A 130 6.19 1.86 -16.52
CA GLU A 130 5.56 0.53 -16.52
C GLU A 130 4.95 0.21 -15.16
N LEU A 131 5.70 0.48 -14.08
CA LEU A 131 5.23 0.29 -12.72
C LEU A 131 3.98 1.14 -12.40
N CYS A 132 3.98 2.42 -12.79
CA CYS A 132 2.82 3.29 -12.65
C CYS A 132 1.60 2.73 -13.39
N ASP A 133 1.76 2.35 -14.66
CA ASP A 133 0.68 1.79 -15.48
C ASP A 133 0.13 0.46 -14.96
N GLU A 134 0.98 -0.37 -14.34
CA GLU A 134 0.56 -1.61 -13.67
C GLU A 134 -0.33 -1.36 -12.43
N ILE A 135 -0.13 -0.23 -11.74
CA ILE A 135 -0.92 0.17 -10.56
C ILE A 135 -2.23 0.80 -11.01
N ALA A 136 -2.14 1.76 -11.91
CA ALA A 136 -3.24 2.52 -12.45
C ALA A 136 -2.99 2.75 -13.95
N PRO A 137 -3.69 2.05 -14.85
CA PRO A 137 -3.50 2.20 -16.29
C PRO A 137 -3.60 3.66 -16.73
N GLY A 138 -2.59 4.15 -17.45
CA GLY A 138 -2.52 5.52 -17.95
C GLY A 138 -1.83 6.50 -16.99
N SER A 139 -1.43 6.06 -15.80
CA SER A 139 -0.70 6.93 -14.85
C SER A 139 0.78 7.11 -15.18
N GLY A 140 1.34 6.27 -16.06
CA GLY A 140 2.73 6.37 -16.53
C GLY A 140 2.94 7.32 -17.71
N GLU A 141 1.88 7.72 -18.42
CA GLU A 141 1.99 8.44 -19.70
C GLU A 141 2.64 9.83 -19.55
N ASP A 142 2.43 10.50 -18.41
CA ASP A 142 2.96 11.84 -18.13
C ASP A 142 4.20 11.85 -17.21
N LEU A 143 4.76 10.68 -16.87
CA LEU A 143 5.91 10.64 -15.97
C LEU A 143 7.16 11.24 -16.64
N GLN A 144 7.49 12.48 -16.28
CA GLN A 144 8.74 13.15 -16.62
C GLN A 144 9.49 13.45 -15.32
N LEU A 145 10.81 13.25 -15.31
CA LEU A 145 11.67 13.63 -14.18
C LEU A 145 12.56 14.79 -14.62
N GLY A 146 12.12 16.00 -14.26
CA GLY A 146 12.92 17.20 -14.16
C GLY A 146 13.63 17.27 -12.81
N ALA A 147 14.61 18.16 -12.73
CA ALA A 147 15.25 18.44 -11.44
C ALA A 147 14.22 19.06 -10.47
N ASP A 148 13.24 19.79 -11.00
CA ASP A 148 12.26 20.55 -10.23
C ASP A 148 11.19 19.69 -9.55
N ASP A 149 11.07 18.42 -9.94
CA ASP A 149 10.16 17.45 -9.30
C ASP A 149 10.63 17.02 -7.88
N PHE A 150 11.83 17.44 -7.48
CA PHE A 150 12.43 17.10 -6.19
C PHE A 150 12.52 18.28 -5.21
N GLU A 151 11.91 19.43 -5.51
CA GLU A 151 12.02 20.63 -4.65
C GLU A 151 11.42 20.43 -3.24
N ASP A 152 10.40 19.59 -3.12
CA ASP A 152 9.75 19.30 -1.83
C ASP A 152 10.44 18.16 -1.04
N LEU A 153 11.51 17.55 -1.58
CA LEU A 153 12.21 16.45 -0.90
C LEU A 153 13.19 16.97 0.15
N GLU A 154 12.78 17.03 1.41
CA GLU A 154 13.73 17.23 2.51
C GLU A 154 14.65 16.00 2.66
N PRO A 155 15.98 16.18 2.78
CA PRO A 155 16.84 15.08 3.21
C PRO A 155 16.39 14.61 4.61
N PRO A 156 16.31 13.30 4.86
CA PRO A 156 15.86 12.76 6.12
C PRO A 156 16.81 13.20 7.23
N ARG A 157 16.23 13.73 8.32
CA ARG A 157 16.97 14.24 9.48
C ARG A 157 17.65 13.13 10.30
N ALA A 158 17.40 11.86 9.98
CA ALA A 158 18.02 10.66 10.57
C ALA A 158 17.80 9.42 9.67
N PRO A 159 18.68 8.40 9.74
CA PRO A 159 18.43 7.11 9.07
C PRO A 159 17.11 6.49 9.55
N GLY A 160 16.20 6.23 8.61
CA GLY A 160 14.86 5.67 8.87
C GLY A 160 13.71 6.68 8.91
N GLY A 161 13.92 7.95 8.54
CA GLY A 161 12.94 9.03 8.64
C GLY A 161 11.93 9.19 7.49
N TRP A 162 11.82 8.25 6.55
CA TRP A 162 10.89 8.38 5.43
C TRP A 162 9.43 8.30 5.92
N ARG A 163 8.71 9.43 5.87
CA ARG A 163 7.24 9.45 5.98
C ARG A 163 6.66 9.46 4.57
N VAL A 164 6.20 8.31 4.10
CA VAL A 164 5.32 8.27 2.94
C VAL A 164 3.90 8.58 3.42
N ALA A 165 3.39 9.75 3.07
CA ALA A 165 1.99 10.10 3.28
C ALA A 165 1.21 9.71 2.02
N PHE A 166 0.23 8.81 2.17
CA PHE A 166 -0.71 8.51 1.11
C PHE A 166 -1.99 9.30 1.37
N GLU A 167 -2.32 10.25 0.49
CA GLU A 167 -3.67 10.76 0.42
C GLU A 167 -4.55 9.70 -0.23
N MET A 168 -5.38 9.04 0.56
CA MET A 168 -6.41 8.13 0.05
C MET A 168 -7.74 8.86 0.01
N THR A 169 -8.34 8.97 -1.17
CA THR A 169 -9.70 9.46 -1.33
C THR A 169 -10.66 8.47 -0.67
N PRO A 170 -11.63 8.94 0.16
CA PRO A 170 -12.61 8.06 0.80
C PRO A 170 -13.36 7.24 -0.27
N PRO A 171 -13.53 5.92 -0.09
CA PRO A 171 -14.32 5.13 -1.03
C PRO A 171 -15.77 5.60 -1.01
N GLU A 172 -16.37 5.77 -2.19
CA GLU A 172 -17.81 6.01 -2.31
C GLU A 172 -18.57 4.83 -1.72
N VAL A 173 -19.34 5.08 -0.66
CA VAL A 173 -20.21 4.10 -0.04
C VAL A 173 -21.45 3.97 -0.92
N SER A 174 -21.43 3.03 -1.87
CA SER A 174 -22.64 2.69 -2.63
C SER A 174 -23.49 1.71 -1.82
N GLY A 175 -24.47 2.23 -1.12
CA GLY A 175 -25.50 1.48 -0.39
C GLY A 175 -26.78 2.30 -0.30
N PRO A 176 -27.97 1.67 -0.17
CA PRO A 176 -29.21 2.42 -0.02
C PRO A 176 -29.12 3.31 1.22
N ALA A 177 -29.50 4.58 1.06
CA ALA A 177 -29.54 5.54 2.15
C ALA A 177 -30.24 4.94 3.38
N PRO A 178 -29.71 5.12 4.60
CA PRO A 178 -30.44 4.73 5.79
C PRO A 178 -31.79 5.42 5.75
N ALA A 179 -32.86 4.63 5.79
CA ALA A 179 -34.21 5.14 5.88
C ALA A 179 -34.28 6.11 7.05
N THR A 180 -34.49 7.39 6.75
CA THR A 180 -34.78 8.43 7.72
C THR A 180 -36.11 8.07 8.36
N GLY A 181 -36.07 7.21 9.38
CA GLY A 181 -37.20 6.94 10.25
C GLY A 181 -37.47 8.20 11.06
N GLY A 182 -38.42 9.00 10.57
CA GLY A 182 -38.99 10.08 11.37
C GLY A 182 -39.59 9.50 12.64
N LEU A 183 -39.15 10.01 13.78
CA LEU A 183 -39.99 10.01 14.97
C LEU A 183 -40.36 11.46 15.26
N LEU A 184 -41.63 11.73 14.97
CA LEU A 184 -42.38 12.91 15.36
C LEU A 184 -42.34 13.10 16.87
N ALA A 185 -42.35 14.37 17.24
CA ALA A 185 -42.59 14.87 18.58
C ALA A 185 -43.90 14.36 19.19
N ALA A 186 -43.86 14.13 20.50
CA ALA A 186 -44.90 14.51 21.46
C ALA A 186 -44.23 14.75 22.82
#